data_AF-L0GWQ0-F1
#
_entry.id   AF-L0GWQ0-F1
#
_cell.length_a   1.000
_cell.length_b   1.000
_cell.length_c   1.000
_cell.angle_alpha   90.00
_cell.angle_beta   90.00
_cell.angle_gamma   90.00
#
_symmetry.space_group_name_H-M   'P 1'
#
loop_
_entity.id
_entity.type
_entity.pdbx_description
1 polymer ?
#
loop_
_entity_poly.entity_id
_entity_poly.type
_entity_poly.pdbx_seq_one_letter_code
_entity_poly.pdbx_strand_id
1 'polypeptide(L)'
;MLAPAAARRAPASTDTGPSLSIRDHSYRVSRMKLLSDFFPILLFFIAYQLFDIYVATAVAIVASAVQVSSVWLRRRRIETMPLVTLALLVLFGGLTLLLHDRTFIMWKPSIVNWLFALAFLGSHFIGERPLIERLMGQAVSVPTPVWRRLNLVWVGFFTLAGLANLALANGFFSAEAALVAAAGQADIDLAQCAAQFGGSVLELCRSAHGKEQLWVNFKLFGMLGLTILFVIAQSFYLARHIQEPAPQPMEAN
;
A
#
# COMPACT_ATOMS: atom_id res chain seq x y z
N MET A 1 67.38 44.35 0.27
CA MET A 1 65.90 44.41 0.35
C MET A 1 65.33 43.37 -0.63
N LEU A 2 64.59 42.42 -0.05
CA LEU A 2 63.57 41.45 -0.53
C LEU A 2 63.26 41.27 -2.05
N ALA A 3 63.02 39.99 -2.42
CA ALA A 3 62.75 39.38 -3.75
C ALA A 3 61.37 39.74 -4.39
N PRO A 4 61.01 39.30 -5.65
CA PRO A 4 60.71 37.90 -6.07
C PRO A 4 61.25 37.51 -7.49
N ALA A 5 61.68 36.28 -7.78
CA ALA A 5 60.95 35.05 -8.19
C ALA A 5 60.23 35.03 -9.57
N ALA A 6 60.81 34.21 -10.47
CA ALA A 6 60.20 33.25 -11.41
C ALA A 6 59.56 33.70 -12.74
N ALA A 7 60.19 33.30 -13.86
CA ALA A 7 59.51 32.95 -15.11
C ALA A 7 60.15 31.68 -15.72
N ARG A 8 59.30 30.70 -15.99
CA ARG A 8 59.59 29.27 -16.25
C ARG A 8 59.94 29.03 -17.73
N ARG A 9 60.85 28.07 -18.00
CA ARG A 9 60.86 27.28 -19.24
C ARG A 9 60.89 25.78 -18.89
N ALA A 10 60.11 25.02 -19.67
CA ALA A 10 59.66 23.64 -19.48
C ALA A 10 60.80 22.59 -19.60
N PRO A 11 60.58 21.28 -19.30
CA PRO A 11 59.84 20.41 -20.24
C PRO A 11 58.98 19.27 -19.64
N ALA A 12 58.11 18.77 -20.51
CA ALA A 12 57.44 17.47 -20.57
C ALA A 12 57.62 16.47 -19.40
N SER A 13 56.49 16.08 -18.82
CA SER A 13 56.28 14.73 -18.27
C SER A 13 55.06 14.12 -18.96
N THR A 14 55.33 13.19 -19.87
CA THR A 14 54.43 12.10 -20.24
C THR A 14 53.98 11.39 -18.97
N ASP A 15 52.69 11.46 -18.65
CA ASP A 15 52.09 10.55 -17.68
C ASP A 15 50.92 9.83 -18.35
N THR A 16 51.29 8.73 -18.99
CA THR A 16 50.42 7.61 -19.32
C THR A 16 50.21 6.79 -18.04
N GLY A 17 49.03 6.89 -17.43
CA GLY A 17 48.64 6.11 -16.25
C GLY A 17 47.12 5.97 -16.13
N PRO A 18 46.62 4.87 -15.53
CA PRO A 18 45.53 4.09 -16.09
C PRO A 18 44.13 4.61 -15.74
N SER A 19 43.22 4.36 -16.68
CA SER A 19 41.77 4.27 -16.53
C SER A 19 41.33 4.03 -15.08
N LEU A 20 40.70 5.04 -14.46
CA LEU A 20 39.85 4.81 -13.30
C LEU A 20 38.68 3.95 -13.77
N SER A 21 38.86 2.63 -13.65
CA SER A 21 37.75 1.70 -13.62
C SER A 21 36.93 2.07 -12.38
N ILE A 22 35.89 2.87 -12.60
CA ILE A 22 34.76 2.89 -11.68
C ILE A 22 34.33 1.44 -11.61
N ARG A 23 34.64 0.82 -10.46
CA ARG A 23 34.20 -0.53 -10.15
C ARG A 23 32.69 -0.55 -10.32
N ASP A 24 32.25 -1.14 -11.42
CA ASP A 24 30.94 -1.74 -11.62
C ASP A 24 30.71 -2.74 -10.48
N HIS A 25 30.28 -2.25 -9.32
CA HIS A 25 30.11 -3.08 -8.13
C HIS A 25 28.65 -3.31 -7.74
N SER A 26 27.66 -2.86 -8.52
CA SER A 26 26.30 -2.90 -7.99
C SER A 26 25.11 -3.10 -8.92
N TYR A 27 25.26 -3.63 -10.15
CA TYR A 27 24.09 -4.10 -10.92
C TYR A 27 24.34 -5.38 -11.73
N ARG A 28 25.03 -6.38 -11.15
CA ARG A 28 24.80 -7.76 -11.59
C ARG A 28 23.56 -8.30 -10.89
N VAL A 29 22.38 -7.80 -11.28
CA VAL A 29 21.14 -8.55 -11.10
C VAL A 29 21.29 -9.78 -11.98
N SER A 30 21.78 -10.87 -11.38
CA SER A 30 21.96 -12.12 -12.10
C SER A 30 20.59 -12.53 -12.63
N ARG A 31 20.45 -12.75 -13.94
CA ARG A 31 19.17 -13.07 -14.61
C ARG A 31 18.39 -14.21 -13.92
N MET A 32 19.12 -15.12 -13.26
CA MET A 32 18.58 -16.21 -12.44
C MET A 32 17.98 -15.76 -11.09
N LYS A 33 18.46 -14.66 -10.52
CA LYS A 33 17.96 -14.08 -9.26
C LYS A 33 16.61 -13.41 -9.48
N LEU A 34 16.46 -12.67 -10.59
CA LEU A 34 15.18 -12.11 -11.01
C LEU A 34 14.12 -13.20 -11.21
N LEU A 35 14.44 -14.28 -11.94
CA LEU A 35 13.51 -15.40 -12.12
C LEU A 35 13.12 -16.07 -10.80
N SER A 36 14.07 -16.19 -9.87
CA SER A 36 13.82 -16.75 -8.55
C SER A 36 12.89 -15.84 -7.73
N ASP A 37 13.12 -14.53 -7.70
CA ASP A 37 12.34 -13.59 -6.89
C ASP A 37 10.91 -13.40 -7.40
N PHE A 38 10.69 -13.60 -8.71
CA PHE A 38 9.35 -13.48 -9.32
C PHE A 38 8.55 -14.78 -9.27
N PHE A 39 9.18 -15.93 -9.01
CA PHE A 39 8.53 -17.23 -9.07
C PHE A 39 7.33 -17.36 -8.09
N PRO A 40 7.45 -17.02 -6.79
CA PRO A 40 6.31 -17.08 -5.88
C PRO A 40 5.21 -16.08 -6.22
N ILE A 41 5.57 -14.89 -6.71
CA ILE A 41 4.63 -13.82 -7.07
C ILE A 41 3.81 -14.24 -8.30
N LEU A 42 4.45 -14.82 -9.30
CA LEU A 42 3.78 -15.31 -10.49
C LEU A 42 2.80 -16.44 -10.15
N LEU A 43 3.24 -17.41 -9.34
CA LEU A 43 2.39 -18.51 -8.89
C LEU A 43 1.23 -18.02 -8.01
N PHE A 44 1.47 -17.05 -7.12
CA PHE A 44 0.43 -16.38 -6.35
C PHE A 44 -0.64 -15.80 -7.27
N PHE A 45 -0.23 -15.04 -8.29
CA PHE A 45 -1.16 -14.37 -9.19
C PHE A 45 -2.00 -15.37 -10.01
N ILE A 46 -1.37 -16.41 -10.54
CA ILE A 46 -2.06 -17.49 -11.27
C ILE A 46 -3.08 -18.18 -10.35
N ALA A 47 -2.67 -18.55 -9.13
CA ALA A 47 -3.56 -19.20 -8.18
C ALA A 47 -4.72 -18.28 -7.74
N TYR A 48 -4.45 -16.99 -7.52
CA TYR A 48 -5.48 -16.01 -7.18
C TYR A 48 -6.52 -15.84 -8.30
N GLN A 49 -6.07 -15.88 -9.55
CA GLN A 49 -6.96 -15.71 -10.69
C GLN A 49 -7.84 -16.94 -10.96
N LEU A 50 -7.37 -18.13 -10.59
CA LEU A 50 -8.07 -19.40 -10.81
C LEU A 50 -8.90 -19.87 -9.60
N PHE A 51 -8.51 -19.46 -8.40
CA PHE A 51 -9.12 -19.88 -7.14
C PHE A 51 -9.45 -18.63 -6.30
N ASP A 52 -8.94 -18.56 -5.07
CA ASP A 52 -9.15 -17.46 -4.14
C ASP A 52 -7.83 -17.01 -3.50
N ILE A 53 -7.95 -16.05 -2.59
CA ILE A 53 -6.80 -15.49 -1.87
C ILE A 53 -6.16 -16.49 -0.89
N TYR A 54 -6.91 -17.48 -0.39
CA TYR A 54 -6.39 -18.47 0.55
C TYR A 54 -5.49 -19.45 -0.18
N VAL A 55 -5.96 -20.04 -1.28
CA VAL A 55 -5.16 -20.90 -2.16
C VAL A 55 -3.96 -20.15 -2.69
N ALA A 56 -4.13 -18.91 -3.16
CA ALA A 56 -3.03 -18.08 -3.63
C ALA A 56 -1.94 -17.87 -2.57
N THR A 57 -2.35 -17.54 -1.34
CA THR A 57 -1.44 -17.32 -0.22
C THR A 57 -0.70 -18.60 0.16
N ALA A 58 -1.38 -19.75 0.20
CA ALA A 58 -0.76 -21.04 0.45
C ALA A 58 0.29 -21.38 -0.62
N VAL A 59 -0.06 -21.20 -1.90
CA VAL A 59 0.84 -21.40 -3.03
C VAL A 59 2.07 -20.49 -2.93
N ALA A 60 1.91 -19.22 -2.57
CA ALA A 60 3.03 -18.29 -2.40
C ALA A 60 3.99 -18.69 -1.27
N ILE A 61 3.45 -19.14 -0.13
CA ILE A 61 4.25 -19.61 1.00
C ILE A 61 5.03 -20.87 0.60
N VAL A 62 4.36 -21.86 0.00
CA VAL A 62 4.99 -23.11 -0.43
C VAL A 62 6.04 -22.84 -1.50
N ALA A 63 5.73 -22.03 -2.51
CA ALA A 63 6.67 -21.65 -3.57
C ALA A 63 7.91 -20.94 -3.01
N SER A 64 7.71 -20.00 -2.07
CA SER A 64 8.80 -19.29 -1.41
C SER A 64 9.65 -20.24 -0.54
N ALA A 65 9.03 -21.16 0.18
CA ALA A 65 9.74 -22.15 1.00
C ALA A 65 10.57 -23.12 0.13
N VAL A 66 9.99 -23.61 -0.97
CA VAL A 66 10.68 -24.47 -1.95
C VAL A 66 11.84 -23.72 -2.59
N GLN A 67 11.64 -22.45 -2.96
CA GLN A 67 12.69 -21.61 -3.51
C GLN A 67 13.85 -21.45 -2.54
N VAL A 68 13.59 -21.02 -1.29
CA VAL A 68 14.62 -20.83 -0.26
C VAL A 68 15.36 -22.14 0.01
N SER A 69 14.62 -23.25 0.13
CA SER A 69 15.20 -24.58 0.35
C SER A 69 16.08 -25.03 -0.82
N SER A 70 15.64 -24.82 -2.06
CA SER A 70 16.41 -25.16 -3.27
C SER A 70 17.69 -24.35 -3.38
N VAL A 71 17.64 -23.04 -3.09
CA VAL A 71 18.83 -22.17 -3.07
C VAL A 71 19.79 -22.59 -1.97
N TRP A 72 19.28 -22.89 -0.78
CA TRP A 72 20.08 -23.38 0.34
C TRP A 72 20.78 -24.71 0.01
N LEU A 73 20.07 -25.66 -0.58
CA LEU A 73 20.63 -26.96 -0.98
C LEU A 73 21.71 -26.83 -2.07
N ARG A 74 21.50 -25.95 -3.07
CA ARG A 74 22.45 -25.79 -4.18
C ARG A 74 23.66 -24.94 -3.84
N ARG A 75 23.49 -23.87 -3.04
CA ARG A 75 24.54 -22.89 -2.75
C ARG A 75 25.15 -23.05 -1.36
N ARG A 76 24.58 -23.89 -0.48
CA ARG A 76 24.96 -24.09 0.93
C ARG A 76 25.10 -22.79 1.72
N ARG A 77 24.46 -21.72 1.25
CA ARG A 77 24.47 -20.37 1.84
C ARG A 77 23.03 -19.91 1.97
N ILE A 78 22.74 -19.30 3.11
CA ILE A 78 21.44 -18.75 3.41
C ILE A 78 21.48 -17.26 3.07
N GLU A 79 20.67 -16.84 2.09
CA GLU A 79 20.45 -15.42 1.83
C GLU A 79 19.39 -14.89 2.83
N THR A 80 19.73 -13.83 3.56
CA THR A 80 18.87 -13.28 4.60
C THR A 80 17.59 -12.64 4.04
N MET A 81 17.68 -11.98 2.88
CA MET A 81 16.53 -11.28 2.29
C MET A 81 15.36 -12.22 1.93
N PRO A 82 15.54 -13.33 1.18
CA PRO A 82 14.46 -14.28 0.92
C PRO A 82 13.89 -14.96 2.17
N LEU A 83 14.72 -15.16 3.22
CA LEU A 83 14.23 -15.70 4.48
C LEU A 83 13.33 -14.72 5.23
N VAL A 84 13.69 -13.43 5.25
CA VAL A 84 12.85 -12.39 5.86
C VAL A 84 11.50 -12.32 5.13
N THR A 85 11.52 -12.35 3.79
CA THR A 85 10.31 -12.38 2.97
C THR A 85 9.46 -13.62 3.26
N LEU A 86 10.06 -14.82 3.33
CA LEU A 86 9.37 -16.06 3.69
C LEU A 86 8.77 -15.97 5.10
N ALA A 87 9.51 -15.44 6.08
CA ALA A 87 9.03 -15.29 7.44
C ALA A 87 7.81 -14.36 7.51
N LEU A 88 7.83 -13.22 6.80
CA LEU A 88 6.70 -12.32 6.69
C LEU A 88 5.49 -12.98 6.01
N LEU A 89 5.72 -13.72 4.92
CA LEU A 89 4.69 -14.49 4.21
C LEU A 89 4.06 -15.56 5.11
N VAL A 90 4.86 -16.30 5.87
CA VAL A 90 4.36 -17.30 6.82
C VAL A 90 3.61 -16.65 7.97
N LEU A 91 4.09 -15.52 8.50
CA LEU A 91 3.43 -14.84 9.62
C LEU A 91 2.09 -14.23 9.20
N PHE A 92 2.09 -13.35 8.21
CA PHE A 92 0.89 -12.62 7.78
C PHE A 92 0.00 -13.45 6.86
N GLY A 93 0.59 -14.20 5.94
CA GLY A 93 -0.14 -15.12 5.07
C GLY A 93 -0.64 -16.34 5.84
N GLY A 94 0.14 -16.86 6.79
CA GLY A 94 -0.32 -17.92 7.70
C GLY A 94 -1.47 -17.46 8.58
N LEU A 95 -1.46 -16.22 9.11
CA LEU A 95 -2.62 -15.66 9.81
C LEU A 95 -3.86 -15.57 8.90
N THR A 96 -3.67 -15.20 7.63
CA THR A 96 -4.75 -15.17 6.63
C THR A 96 -5.33 -16.57 6.38
N LEU A 97 -4.47 -17.59 6.32
CA LEU A 97 -4.84 -19.00 6.20
C LEU A 97 -5.37 -19.61 7.50
N LEU A 98 -5.03 -19.10 8.68
CA LEU A 98 -5.54 -19.62 9.94
C LEU A 98 -6.94 -19.08 10.23
N LEU A 99 -7.17 -17.82 9.87
CA LEU A 99 -8.44 -17.17 10.11
C LEU A 99 -9.53 -17.59 9.12
N HIS A 100 -9.20 -17.92 7.85
CA HIS A 100 -10.16 -18.37 6.80
C HIS A 100 -11.48 -17.56 6.70
N ASP A 101 -11.53 -16.34 7.23
CA ASP A 101 -12.78 -15.64 7.46
C ASP A 101 -12.93 -14.43 6.53
N ARG A 102 -14.04 -14.43 5.80
CA ARG A 102 -14.50 -13.35 4.92
C ARG A 102 -14.66 -12.03 5.67
N THR A 103 -14.95 -12.10 6.97
CA THR A 103 -14.99 -10.97 7.90
C THR A 103 -13.67 -10.20 7.88
N PHE A 104 -12.52 -10.87 7.90
CA PHE A 104 -11.22 -10.18 7.92
C PHE A 104 -10.97 -9.33 6.66
N ILE A 105 -11.50 -9.77 5.51
CA ILE A 105 -11.38 -9.03 4.24
C ILE A 105 -12.16 -7.72 4.29
N MET A 106 -13.33 -7.71 4.92
CA MET A 106 -14.18 -6.53 5.03
C MET A 106 -13.71 -5.52 6.09
N TRP A 107 -13.01 -5.99 7.14
CA TRP A 107 -12.44 -5.12 8.18
C TRP A 107 -11.14 -4.43 7.77
N LYS A 108 -10.34 -5.04 6.88
CA LYS A 108 -9.06 -4.50 6.40
C LYS A 108 -9.13 -3.01 6.00
N PRO A 109 -10.08 -2.56 5.16
CA PRO A 109 -10.17 -1.15 4.78
C PRO A 109 -10.40 -0.20 5.96
N SER A 110 -11.23 -0.58 6.94
CA SER A 110 -11.49 0.25 8.13
C SER A 110 -10.25 0.42 8.98
N ILE A 111 -9.49 -0.65 9.21
CA ILE A 111 -8.24 -0.60 9.98
C ILE A 111 -7.24 0.32 9.29
N VAL A 112 -7.03 0.15 7.98
CA VAL A 112 -6.09 0.98 7.21
C VAL A 112 -6.49 2.45 7.24
N ASN A 113 -7.77 2.76 7.04
CA ASN A 113 -8.29 4.13 7.11
C ASN A 113 -8.06 4.74 8.50
N TRP A 114 -8.32 4.01 9.59
CA TRP A 114 -8.10 4.53 10.93
C TRP A 114 -6.62 4.70 11.27
N LEU A 115 -5.75 3.82 10.77
CA LEU A 115 -4.30 4.01 10.90
C LEU A 115 -3.85 5.29 10.18
N PHE A 116 -4.37 5.57 8.99
CA PHE A 116 -4.12 6.85 8.32
C PHE A 116 -4.69 8.02 9.12
N ALA A 117 -5.94 7.94 9.61
CA ALA A 117 -6.52 8.98 10.45
C ALA A 117 -5.66 9.28 11.69
N LEU A 118 -5.18 8.23 12.38
CA LEU A 118 -4.27 8.36 13.52
C LEU A 118 -2.91 8.93 13.13
N ALA A 119 -2.34 8.54 11.99
CA ALA A 119 -1.07 9.10 11.52
C ALA A 119 -1.20 10.59 11.19
N PHE A 120 -2.28 11.00 10.52
CA PHE A 120 -2.57 12.40 10.24
C PHE A 120 -2.82 13.18 11.55
N LEU A 121 -3.60 12.64 12.48
CA LEU A 121 -3.88 13.28 13.76
C LEU A 121 -2.61 13.42 14.60
N GLY A 122 -1.83 12.34 14.73
CA GLY A 122 -0.55 12.29 15.43
C GLY A 122 0.47 13.26 14.86
N SER A 123 0.45 13.49 13.55
CA SER A 123 1.33 14.49 12.90
C SER A 123 1.09 15.92 13.35
N HIS A 124 -0.03 16.20 14.02
CA HIS A 124 -0.26 17.51 14.63
C HIS A 124 0.60 17.75 15.87
N PHE A 125 0.99 16.66 16.55
CA PHE A 125 1.78 16.68 17.78
C PHE A 125 3.25 16.29 17.53
N ILE A 126 3.53 15.60 16.42
CA ILE A 126 4.84 15.06 16.07
C ILE A 126 5.40 15.80 14.85
N GLY A 127 6.33 16.73 15.11
CA GLY A 127 7.03 17.53 14.11
C GLY A 127 6.46 18.94 13.94
N GLU A 128 7.17 19.78 13.18
CA GLU A 128 6.75 21.18 12.96
C GLU A 128 5.68 21.34 11.87
N ARG A 129 5.54 20.34 10.99
CA ARG A 129 4.66 20.38 9.81
C ARG A 129 3.71 19.17 9.81
N PRO A 130 2.40 19.37 9.64
CA PRO A 130 1.44 18.29 9.52
C PRO A 130 1.75 17.37 8.33
N LEU A 131 1.26 16.14 8.35
CA LEU A 131 1.58 15.14 7.34
C LEU A 131 1.19 15.60 5.92
N ILE A 132 0.05 16.26 5.77
CA ILE A 132 -0.38 16.75 4.45
C ILE A 132 0.56 17.81 3.85
N GLU A 133 1.14 18.67 4.68
CA GLU A 133 2.12 19.68 4.25
C GLU A 133 3.41 19.00 3.78
N ARG A 134 3.82 17.91 4.46
CA ARG A 134 4.99 17.12 4.04
C ARG A 134 4.77 16.41 2.71
N LEU A 135 3.53 16.01 2.41
CA LEU A 135 3.18 15.34 1.16
C LEU A 135 3.02 16.31 -0.02
N MET A 136 2.44 17.49 0.21
CA MET A 136 1.97 18.37 -0.86
C MET A 136 2.62 19.77 -0.86
N GLY A 137 3.38 20.13 0.17
CA GLY A 137 3.93 21.47 0.35
C GLY A 137 4.96 21.90 -0.69
N GLN A 138 5.48 20.97 -1.49
CA GLN A 138 6.33 21.30 -2.65
C GLN A 138 5.53 21.75 -3.87
N ALA A 139 4.28 21.30 -4.01
CA ALA A 139 3.44 21.61 -5.16
C ALA A 139 2.70 22.95 -5.01
N VAL A 140 2.39 23.34 -3.78
CA VAL A 140 1.56 24.51 -3.48
C VAL A 140 2.08 25.20 -2.21
N SER A 141 2.19 26.54 -2.24
CA SER A 141 2.54 27.36 -1.07
C SER A 141 1.28 28.00 -0.47
N VAL A 142 0.93 27.62 0.77
CA VAL A 142 -0.21 28.17 1.53
C VAL A 142 0.20 28.40 3.00
N PRO A 143 -0.50 29.29 3.74
CA PRO A 143 -0.21 29.54 5.16
C PRO A 143 -0.28 28.28 6.04
N THR A 144 0.58 28.19 7.05
CA THR A 144 0.62 27.08 8.02
C THR A 144 -0.74 26.77 8.70
N PRO A 145 -1.58 27.75 9.07
CA PRO A 145 -2.90 27.46 9.62
C PRO A 145 -3.83 26.71 8.65
N VAL A 146 -3.70 26.95 7.34
CA VAL A 146 -4.47 26.28 6.29
C VAL A 146 -4.05 24.82 6.19
N TRP A 147 -2.75 24.54 6.24
CA TRP A 147 -2.22 23.17 6.28
C TRP A 147 -2.73 22.38 7.47
N ARG A 148 -2.78 22.99 8.66
CA ARG A 148 -3.31 22.36 9.88
C ARG A 148 -4.80 22.02 9.75
N ARG A 149 -5.61 22.93 9.21
CA ARG A 149 -7.04 22.68 8.95
C ARG A 149 -7.24 21.58 7.92
N LEU A 150 -6.49 21.63 6.81
CA LEU A 150 -6.56 20.61 5.77
C LEU A 150 -6.17 19.24 6.33
N ASN A 151 -5.14 19.16 7.17
CA ASN A 151 -4.74 17.92 7.81
C ASN A 151 -5.87 17.32 8.67
N LEU A 152 -6.60 18.14 9.43
CA LEU A 152 -7.77 17.69 10.20
C LEU A 152 -8.93 17.24 9.31
N VAL A 153 -9.13 17.90 8.16
CA VAL A 153 -10.12 17.48 7.16
C VAL A 153 -9.77 16.08 6.61
N TRP A 154 -8.49 15.78 6.40
CA TRP A 154 -8.03 14.42 6.05
C TRP A 154 -8.25 13.39 7.17
N VAL A 155 -8.04 13.76 8.44
CA VAL A 155 -8.39 12.91 9.60
C VAL A 155 -9.88 12.57 9.57
N GLY A 156 -10.73 13.59 9.38
CA GLY A 156 -12.18 13.42 9.27
C GLY A 156 -12.56 12.49 8.12
N PHE A 157 -12.00 12.73 6.93
CA PHE A 157 -12.25 11.90 5.74
C PHE A 157 -11.93 10.42 5.98
N PHE A 158 -10.73 10.11 6.47
CA PHE A 158 -10.34 8.72 6.73
C PHE A 158 -11.16 8.08 7.84
N THR A 159 -11.48 8.83 8.90
CA THR A 159 -12.33 8.33 10.00
C THR A 159 -13.71 7.96 9.48
N LEU A 160 -14.35 8.86 8.74
CA LEU A 160 -15.68 8.66 8.15
C LEU A 160 -15.68 7.55 7.11
N ALA A 161 -14.66 7.47 6.25
CA ALA A 161 -14.52 6.41 5.26
C ALA A 161 -14.38 5.02 5.94
N GLY A 162 -13.58 4.94 7.02
CA GLY A 162 -13.46 3.72 7.82
C GLY A 162 -14.77 3.32 8.51
N LEU A 163 -15.52 4.29 9.05
CA LEU A 163 -16.83 4.06 9.66
C LEU A 163 -17.88 3.62 8.64
N ALA A 164 -17.93 4.27 7.47
CA ALA A 164 -18.85 3.92 6.39
C ALA A 164 -18.59 2.50 5.89
N ASN A 165 -17.32 2.11 5.68
CA ASN A 165 -16.96 0.75 5.33
C ASN A 165 -17.43 -0.25 6.40
N LEU A 166 -17.18 0.04 7.68
CA LEU A 166 -17.55 -0.84 8.78
C LEU A 166 -19.08 -0.97 8.93
N ALA A 167 -19.83 0.11 8.74
CA ALA A 167 -21.28 0.10 8.80
C ALA A 167 -21.90 -0.82 7.72
N LEU A 168 -21.39 -0.75 6.49
CA LEU A 168 -21.82 -1.62 5.41
C LEU A 168 -21.42 -3.08 5.66
N ALA A 169 -20.19 -3.31 6.14
CA ALA A 169 -19.72 -4.64 6.52
C ALA A 169 -20.57 -5.25 7.63
N ASN A 170 -20.93 -4.49 8.68
CA ASN A 170 -21.81 -4.94 9.75
C ASN A 170 -23.23 -5.26 9.25
N GLY A 171 -23.69 -4.51 8.26
CA GLY A 171 -24.92 -4.85 7.53
C GLY A 171 -24.83 -6.25 6.93
N PHE A 172 -23.75 -6.56 6.23
CA PHE A 172 -23.51 -7.90 5.67
C PHE A 172 -23.42 -8.98 6.76
N PHE A 173 -22.61 -8.79 7.81
CA PHE A 173 -22.44 -9.79 8.88
C PHE A 173 -23.76 -10.13 9.58
N SER A 174 -24.62 -9.14 9.82
CA SER A 174 -25.94 -9.38 10.42
C SER A 174 -26.88 -10.18 9.50
N ALA A 175 -26.78 -9.99 8.18
CA ALA A 175 -27.57 -10.77 7.22
C ALA A 175 -27.03 -12.19 7.06
N GLU A 176 -25.70 -12.34 7.00
CA GLU A 176 -25.03 -13.63 6.93
C GLU A 176 -25.30 -14.47 8.18
N ALA A 177 -25.21 -13.88 9.38
CA ALA A 177 -25.54 -14.58 10.63
C ALA A 177 -26.98 -15.09 10.66
N ALA A 178 -27.95 -14.30 10.18
CA ALA A 178 -29.34 -14.72 10.09
C ALA A 178 -29.53 -15.86 9.07
N LEU A 179 -28.83 -15.80 7.94
CA LEU A 179 -28.83 -16.86 6.93
C LEU A 179 -28.24 -18.16 7.48
N VAL A 180 -27.05 -18.11 8.08
CA VAL A 180 -26.37 -19.27 8.68
C VAL A 180 -27.24 -19.92 9.76
N ALA A 181 -27.89 -19.11 10.60
CA ALA A 181 -28.82 -19.60 11.62
C ALA A 181 -30.03 -20.31 11.02
N ALA A 182 -30.56 -19.85 9.89
CA ALA A 182 -31.71 -20.46 9.23
C ALA A 182 -31.35 -21.67 8.36
N ALA A 183 -30.19 -21.65 7.71
CA ALA A 183 -29.71 -22.71 6.82
C ALA A 183 -29.01 -23.86 7.55
N GLY A 184 -28.49 -23.62 8.77
CA GLY A 184 -27.74 -24.61 9.55
C GLY A 184 -26.36 -24.94 8.97
N GLN A 185 -25.83 -24.11 8.07
CA GLN A 185 -24.53 -24.26 7.42
C GLN A 185 -23.68 -23.01 7.65
N ALA A 186 -22.43 -23.21 8.08
CA ALA A 186 -21.53 -22.12 8.48
C ALA A 186 -20.88 -21.37 7.31
N ASP A 187 -20.78 -22.01 6.14
CA ASP A 187 -20.16 -21.45 4.94
C ASP A 187 -21.09 -21.70 3.75
N ILE A 188 -21.69 -20.63 3.23
CA ILE A 188 -22.70 -20.68 2.17
C ILE A 188 -22.18 -19.84 1.00
N ASP A 189 -22.00 -20.49 -0.15
CA ASP A 189 -21.69 -19.76 -1.37
C ASP A 189 -22.92 -18.94 -1.80
N LEU A 190 -22.88 -17.64 -1.52
CA LEU A 190 -23.94 -16.69 -1.84
C LEU A 190 -24.23 -16.61 -3.36
N ALA A 191 -23.27 -16.95 -4.22
CA ALA A 191 -23.47 -16.97 -5.67
C ALA A 191 -24.36 -18.14 -6.12
N GLN A 192 -24.28 -19.27 -5.41
CA GLN A 192 -25.05 -20.49 -5.72
C GLN A 192 -26.23 -20.69 -4.77
N CYS A 193 -26.39 -19.85 -3.75
CA CYS A 193 -27.41 -20.04 -2.73
C CYS A 193 -28.84 -20.15 -3.31
N ALA A 194 -29.15 -19.42 -4.39
CA ALA A 194 -30.47 -19.49 -5.03
C ALA A 194 -30.79 -20.85 -5.66
N ALA A 195 -29.77 -21.66 -5.98
CA ALA A 195 -29.93 -23.02 -6.48
C ALA A 195 -30.07 -24.05 -5.33
N GLN A 196 -29.61 -23.71 -4.13
CA GLN A 196 -29.50 -24.62 -3.00
C GLN A 196 -30.65 -24.47 -1.98
N PHE A 197 -31.26 -23.28 -1.87
CA PHE A 197 -32.29 -22.99 -0.87
C PHE A 197 -33.57 -22.40 -1.49
N GLY A 198 -34.72 -22.70 -0.87
CA GLY A 198 -36.03 -22.16 -1.25
C GLY A 198 -36.74 -21.47 -0.07
N GLY A 199 -37.94 -20.96 -0.31
CA GLY A 199 -38.79 -20.37 0.73
C GLY A 199 -38.16 -19.18 1.47
N SER A 200 -38.31 -19.13 2.79
CA SER A 200 -37.80 -18.05 3.64
C SER A 200 -36.26 -17.96 3.67
N VAL A 201 -35.55 -19.07 3.49
CA VAL A 201 -34.08 -19.09 3.44
C VAL A 201 -33.56 -18.42 2.17
N LEU A 202 -34.29 -18.54 1.05
CA LEU A 202 -33.96 -17.87 -0.20
C LEU A 202 -34.01 -16.34 -0.07
N GLU A 203 -34.96 -15.81 0.72
CA GLU A 203 -35.05 -14.37 0.98
C GLU A 203 -33.84 -13.87 1.79
N LEU A 204 -33.42 -14.62 2.81
CA LEU A 204 -32.21 -14.33 3.58
C LEU A 204 -30.97 -14.34 2.69
N CYS A 205 -30.87 -15.28 1.76
CA CYS A 205 -29.77 -15.31 0.81
C CYS A 205 -29.73 -14.12 -0.14
N ARG A 206 -30.87 -13.73 -0.72
CA ARG A 206 -30.93 -12.52 -1.56
C ARG A 206 -30.56 -11.26 -0.77
N SER A 207 -30.97 -11.19 0.50
CA SER A 207 -30.61 -10.09 1.41
C SER A 207 -29.10 -10.05 1.69
N ALA A 208 -28.51 -11.18 2.10
CA ALA A 208 -27.07 -11.27 2.37
C ALA A 208 -26.23 -10.95 1.12
N HIS A 209 -26.58 -11.53 -0.03
CA HIS A 209 -25.91 -11.26 -1.30
C HIS A 209 -26.03 -9.79 -1.73
N GLY A 210 -27.22 -9.18 -1.58
CA GLY A 210 -27.43 -7.76 -1.87
C GLY A 210 -26.58 -6.84 -0.99
N LYS A 211 -26.42 -7.16 0.29
CA LYS A 211 -25.55 -6.39 1.20
C LYS A 211 -24.07 -6.56 0.88
N GLU A 212 -23.66 -7.75 0.45
CA GLU A 212 -22.30 -7.98 -0.05
C GLU A 212 -22.03 -7.10 -1.27
N GLN A 213 -22.92 -7.13 -2.27
CA GLN A 213 -22.80 -6.30 -3.47
C GLN A 213 -22.78 -4.81 -3.13
N LEU A 214 -23.60 -4.37 -2.17
CA LEU A 214 -23.59 -2.98 -1.70
C LEU A 214 -22.23 -2.61 -1.11
N TRP A 215 -21.64 -3.47 -0.28
CA TRP A 215 -20.30 -3.25 0.27
C TRP A 215 -19.22 -3.23 -0.82
N VAL A 216 -19.25 -4.18 -1.77
CA VAL A 216 -18.32 -4.22 -2.91
C VAL A 216 -18.44 -2.97 -3.77
N ASN A 217 -19.66 -2.56 -4.11
CA ASN A 217 -19.92 -1.38 -4.93
C ASN A 217 -19.53 -0.09 -4.22
N PHE A 218 -19.81 0.02 -2.92
CA PHE A 218 -19.31 1.12 -2.11
C PHE A 218 -17.79 1.17 -2.14
N LYS A 219 -17.11 0.04 -2.00
CA LYS A 219 -15.65 -0.01 -2.01
C LYS A 219 -15.05 0.38 -3.36
N LEU A 220 -15.61 -0.12 -4.46
CA LEU A 220 -15.09 0.11 -5.80
C LEU A 220 -15.43 1.51 -6.32
N PHE A 221 -16.71 1.88 -6.26
CA PHE A 221 -17.21 3.10 -6.89
C PHE A 221 -17.51 4.19 -5.87
N GLY A 222 -18.09 3.82 -4.72
CA GLY A 222 -18.45 4.79 -3.67
C GLY A 222 -17.23 5.51 -3.10
N MET A 223 -16.23 4.77 -2.62
CA MET A 223 -15.00 5.33 -2.05
C MET A 223 -14.19 6.08 -3.10
N LEU A 224 -14.12 5.58 -4.34
CA LEU A 224 -13.47 6.28 -5.43
C LEU A 224 -14.15 7.63 -5.72
N GLY A 225 -15.48 7.64 -5.84
CA GLY A 225 -16.26 8.86 -6.05
C GLY A 225 -16.11 9.85 -4.90
N LEU A 226 -16.18 9.39 -3.66
CA LEU A 226 -15.94 10.22 -2.46
C LEU A 226 -14.53 10.80 -2.45
N THR A 227 -13.52 10.02 -2.83
CA THR A 227 -12.13 10.48 -2.91
C THR A 227 -11.97 11.55 -3.98
N ILE A 228 -12.57 11.38 -5.16
CA ILE A 228 -12.53 12.38 -6.23
C ILE A 228 -13.20 13.68 -5.77
N LEU A 229 -14.40 13.60 -5.20
CA LEU A 229 -15.11 14.76 -4.67
C LEU A 229 -14.30 15.47 -3.58
N PHE A 230 -13.69 14.70 -2.68
CA PHE A 230 -12.82 15.21 -1.64
C PHE A 230 -11.59 15.92 -2.20
N VAL A 231 -10.91 15.32 -3.18
CA VAL A 231 -9.75 15.89 -3.87
C VAL A 231 -10.12 17.19 -4.58
N ILE A 232 -11.25 17.23 -5.28
CA ILE A 232 -11.76 18.45 -5.92
C ILE A 232 -12.05 19.53 -4.88
N ALA A 233 -12.77 19.19 -3.81
CA ALA A 233 -13.10 20.13 -2.74
C ALA A 233 -11.85 20.72 -2.07
N GLN A 234 -10.85 19.90 -1.73
CA GLN A 234 -9.60 20.42 -1.17
C GLN A 234 -8.82 21.27 -2.18
N SER A 235 -8.91 20.97 -3.48
CA SER A 235 -8.20 21.72 -4.52
C SER A 235 -8.77 23.13 -4.62
N PHE A 236 -10.10 23.27 -4.63
CA PHE A 236 -10.76 24.58 -4.55
C PHE A 236 -10.46 25.31 -3.24
N TYR A 237 -10.41 24.58 -2.12
CA TYR A 237 -10.05 25.16 -0.83
C TYR A 237 -8.63 25.73 -0.83
N LEU A 238 -7.65 24.96 -1.33
CA LEU A 238 -6.26 25.39 -1.44
C LEU A 238 -6.08 26.54 -2.43
N ALA A 239 -6.75 26.49 -3.59
CA ALA A 239 -6.68 27.54 -4.62
C ALA A 239 -7.01 28.93 -4.07
N ARG A 240 -7.92 29.02 -3.09
CA ARG A 240 -8.28 30.29 -2.42
C ARG A 240 -7.22 30.84 -1.47
N HIS A 241 -6.20 30.05 -1.14
CA HIS A 241 -5.20 30.38 -0.12
C HIS A 241 -3.76 30.35 -0.65
N ILE A 242 -3.56 30.10 -1.95
CA ILE A 242 -2.23 30.07 -2.57
C ILE A 242 -1.59 31.45 -2.44
N GLN A 243 -0.36 31.49 -1.94
CA GLN A 243 0.45 32.69 -1.91
C GLN A 243 1.35 32.73 -3.14
N GLU A 244 1.44 33.90 -3.77
CA GLU A 244 2.46 34.16 -4.78
C GLU A 244 3.82 34.29 -4.07
N PRO A 245 4.89 33.67 -4.59
CA PRO A 245 6.23 33.88 -4.06
C PRO A 245 6.53 35.37 -4.06
N ALA A 246 7.03 35.90 -2.93
CA ALA A 246 7.46 37.30 -2.86
C ALA A 246 8.46 37.60 -3.98
N PRO A 247 8.36 38.75 -4.67
CA PRO A 247 9.31 39.13 -5.71
C PRO A 247 10.72 39.08 -5.12
N GLN A 248 11.60 38.25 -5.70
CA GLN A 248 13.00 38.25 -5.29
C GLN A 248 13.59 39.63 -5.62
N PRO A 249 14.28 40.30 -4.68
CA PRO A 249 14.99 41.53 -5.01
C PRO A 249 15.95 41.21 -6.15
N MET A 250 15.83 41.94 -7.27
CA MET A 250 16.83 41.88 -8.33
C MET A 250 18.19 42.14 -7.69
N GLU A 251 19.05 41.12 -7.65
CA GLU A 251 20.45 41.31 -7.32
C GLU A 251 21.03 42.27 -8.38
N ALA A 252 21.24 43.51 -7.96
CA ALA A 252 21.89 44.52 -8.78
C ALA A 252 23.37 44.14 -8.90
N ASN A 253 23.72 43.47 -9.99
CA ASN A 253 25.10 43.32 -10.46
C ASN A 253 25.63 44.64 -11.03
#